data_AF-A0A3L8C772-F1
#
_entry.id   AF-A0A3L8C772-F1
#
_cell.length_a   1.000
_cell.length_b   1.000
_cell.length_c   1.000
_cell.angle_alpha   90.00
_cell.angle_beta   90.00
_cell.angle_gamma   90.00
#
_symmetry.space_group_name_H-M   'P 1'
#
loop_
_entity.id
_entity.type
_entity.pdbx_description
1 polymer ?
#
loop_
_entity_poly.entity_id
_entity_poly.type
_entity_poly.pdbx_seq_one_letter_code
_entity_poly.pdbx_strand_id
1 'polypeptide(L)'
;MAGISLSKKAGKRNLLLSLFGLPFFCFGIGFGYFKLWPEFSVWIDAASWSQTQGKVLSSKLKSARTSKGGTTYEVRARYQFKVDGRTYKGSRVGIHTGKDNIGDYHQVWARKLSQIRNNGQPITVWYNPSNPEESILDPNLRWGFTAMQVAFAGVFSLIGMALIGAGVMKGKPEPATSDEVAQSGATMDFSNHGPIAPGAAVGHWWMWFFAVVWNGISLPAILAGWHEIRSIRSTEDYLLLLIFLFPLVGLFLFWQAIKGSVLHVRYGQSRLYMDPNPGQAGGQVGGEILISKALPLDAQCEVRLECLHSRETRNAKGQKRTSTSVLWQDMMMAPGRIEAGKTRVQFLFDVPGDLPPSQPESQNWHHWRVHAAADIPGLDLALDFDVPVDQGDKQSLIRIPGRERQQQLQRSQELAQALNIEQKGDTLYMNSDYGREQGSSILLFLFGTIFFGAGVGIGFANVGPGLIEIPMKLMFCTVFGGIGLLIMLIGFLTPTTRLDTAIDHQNLHVRRVFLGKEIYRRTIALDSVTRMETHKNSSTSSGSRTKNWFQIRIHHGGGRQPIAESIPSRVLADEALAFLRANTLLP
;
A
#
# COMPACT_ATOMS: atom_id res chain seq x y z
N MET A 1 43.85 -22.40 -21.50
CA MET A 1 43.51 -21.05 -21.01
C MET A 1 42.68 -20.33 -22.06
N ALA A 2 41.39 -20.13 -21.81
CA ALA A 2 40.59 -19.08 -22.44
C ALA A 2 39.33 -18.91 -21.56
N GLY A 3 39.48 -18.10 -20.52
CA GLY A 3 38.37 -17.74 -19.64
C GLY A 3 37.38 -16.86 -20.41
N ILE A 4 36.20 -17.39 -20.68
CA ILE A 4 35.08 -16.60 -21.17
C ILE A 4 34.55 -15.82 -19.97
N SER A 5 34.90 -14.53 -19.88
CA SER A 5 34.34 -13.64 -18.87
C SER A 5 32.85 -13.43 -19.18
N LEU A 6 31.98 -14.13 -18.47
CA LEU A 6 30.55 -13.85 -18.47
C LEU A 6 30.34 -12.46 -17.86
N SER A 7 30.02 -11.50 -18.73
CA SER A 7 29.59 -10.16 -18.33
C SER A 7 28.39 -10.28 -17.39
N LYS A 8 28.62 -9.98 -16.11
CA LYS A 8 27.56 -9.83 -15.09
C LYS A 8 26.58 -8.75 -15.57
N LYS A 9 25.47 -9.16 -16.19
CA LYS A 9 24.36 -8.25 -16.47
C LYS A 9 23.79 -7.76 -15.14
N ALA A 10 23.95 -6.46 -14.89
CA ALA A 10 23.44 -5.81 -13.71
C ALA A 10 21.90 -5.90 -13.66
N GLY A 11 21.36 -6.40 -12.54
CA GLY A 11 19.92 -6.49 -12.32
C GLY A 11 19.21 -5.15 -12.60
N LYS A 12 18.21 -5.17 -13.50
CA LYS A 12 17.50 -3.96 -13.94
C LYS A 12 16.41 -3.56 -12.96
N ARG A 13 16.41 -2.27 -12.66
CA ARG A 13 15.52 -1.49 -11.79
C ARG A 13 14.04 -1.66 -12.17
N ASN A 14 13.15 -1.73 -11.17
CA ASN A 14 11.70 -1.66 -11.34
C ASN A 14 11.27 -0.25 -11.75
N LEU A 15 11.38 -0.01 -13.05
CA LEU A 15 11.15 1.28 -13.70
C LEU A 15 9.70 1.78 -13.55
N LEU A 16 8.68 0.92 -13.35
CA LEU A 16 7.30 1.38 -13.10
C LEU A 16 7.16 2.06 -11.75
N LEU A 17 7.76 1.49 -10.71
CA LEU A 17 7.73 2.08 -9.37
C LEU A 17 8.54 3.38 -9.35
N SER A 18 9.68 3.41 -10.06
CA SER A 18 10.43 4.65 -10.26
C SER A 18 9.66 5.70 -11.06
N LEU A 19 8.98 5.31 -12.14
CA LEU A 19 8.14 6.21 -12.94
C LEU A 19 6.93 6.71 -12.16
N PHE A 20 6.35 5.89 -11.28
CA PHE A 20 5.26 6.29 -10.40
C PHE A 20 5.74 7.25 -9.32
N GLY A 21 6.95 7.07 -8.77
CA GLY A 21 7.55 7.98 -7.79
C GLY A 21 8.03 9.31 -8.38
N LEU A 22 8.36 9.36 -9.67
CA LEU A 22 8.95 10.52 -10.33
C LEU A 22 8.07 11.78 -10.30
N PRO A 23 6.75 11.73 -10.57
CA PRO A 23 5.86 12.87 -10.39
C PRO A 23 5.89 13.47 -8.97
N PHE A 24 5.91 12.63 -7.94
CA PHE A 24 5.95 13.07 -6.54
C PHE A 24 7.28 13.75 -6.21
N PHE A 25 8.40 13.16 -6.67
CA PHE A 25 9.73 13.72 -6.46
C PHE A 25 9.89 15.07 -7.18
N CYS A 26 9.57 15.12 -8.48
CA CYS A 26 9.63 16.35 -9.27
C CYS A 26 8.70 17.43 -8.72
N PHE A 27 7.54 17.04 -8.19
CA PHE A 27 6.63 17.98 -7.54
C PHE A 27 7.25 18.59 -6.28
N GLY A 28 7.74 17.77 -5.34
CA GLY A 28 8.30 18.30 -4.09
C GLY A 28 9.49 19.25 -4.35
N ILE A 29 10.38 18.86 -5.28
CA ILE A 29 11.52 19.71 -5.70
C ILE A 29 11.04 20.96 -6.44
N GLY A 30 10.10 20.81 -7.38
CA GLY A 30 9.55 21.91 -8.16
C GLY A 30 8.80 22.92 -7.29
N PHE A 31 8.01 22.47 -6.32
CA PHE A 31 7.36 23.34 -5.34
C PHE A 31 8.41 24.07 -4.48
N GLY A 32 9.46 23.36 -4.04
CA GLY A 32 10.60 23.97 -3.36
C GLY A 32 11.25 25.09 -4.19
N TYR A 33 11.53 24.83 -5.45
CA TYR A 33 12.21 25.78 -6.33
C TYR A 33 11.33 26.95 -6.82
N PHE A 34 10.09 26.69 -7.23
CA PHE A 34 9.23 27.72 -7.82
C PHE A 34 8.39 28.48 -6.80
N LYS A 35 8.10 27.89 -5.64
CA LYS A 35 7.26 28.53 -4.61
C LYS A 35 8.06 28.95 -3.39
N LEU A 36 8.84 28.06 -2.78
CA LEU A 36 9.56 28.36 -1.54
C LEU A 36 10.79 29.23 -1.79
N TRP A 37 11.60 28.92 -2.82
CA TRP A 37 12.85 29.63 -3.07
C TRP A 37 12.68 31.15 -3.26
N PRO A 38 11.71 31.65 -4.05
CA PRO A 38 11.50 33.11 -4.16
C PRO A 38 11.08 33.79 -2.84
N GLU A 39 10.42 33.07 -1.93
CA GLU A 39 10.04 33.58 -0.61
C GLU A 39 11.27 33.64 0.31
N PHE A 40 12.08 32.58 0.31
CA PHE A 40 13.33 32.53 1.07
C PHE A 40 14.39 33.51 0.55
N SER A 41 14.51 33.68 -0.77
CA SER A 41 15.49 34.61 -1.35
C SER A 41 15.20 36.04 -0.90
N VAL A 42 13.94 36.48 -0.98
CA VAL A 42 13.54 37.81 -0.51
C VAL A 42 13.75 37.94 1.00
N TRP A 43 13.48 36.90 1.79
CA TRP A 43 13.74 36.93 3.24
C TRP A 43 15.22 37.09 3.57
N ILE A 44 16.10 36.39 2.86
CA ILE A 44 17.56 36.50 3.00
C ILE A 44 18.02 37.89 2.57
N ASP A 45 17.57 38.37 1.41
CA ASP A 45 17.96 39.68 0.88
C ASP A 45 17.48 40.82 1.79
N ALA A 46 16.26 40.70 2.32
CA ALA A 46 15.65 41.68 3.22
C ALA A 46 16.45 41.93 4.50
N ALA A 47 17.33 41.00 4.92
CA ALA A 47 18.24 41.22 6.04
C ALA A 47 19.24 42.36 5.78
N SER A 48 19.52 42.68 4.52
CA SER A 48 20.42 43.76 4.08
C SER A 48 19.68 45.03 3.63
N TRP A 49 18.34 45.02 3.66
CA TRP A 49 17.55 46.14 3.13
C TRP A 49 17.55 47.34 4.07
N SER A 50 17.55 48.54 3.48
CA SER A 50 17.47 49.80 4.23
C SER A 50 16.02 50.16 4.54
N GLN A 51 15.83 50.93 5.61
CA GLN A 51 14.52 51.41 6.04
C GLN A 51 14.32 52.88 5.66
N THR A 52 13.10 53.23 5.24
CA THR A 52 12.68 54.63 5.07
C THR A 52 11.21 54.79 5.46
N GLN A 53 10.76 56.03 5.67
CA GLN A 53 9.37 56.34 5.94
C GLN A 53 8.61 56.54 4.61
N GLY A 54 7.48 55.85 4.49
CA GLY A 54 6.59 55.91 3.34
C GLY A 54 5.17 56.33 3.71
N LYS A 55 4.33 56.51 2.69
CA LYS A 55 2.91 56.83 2.79
C LYS A 55 2.07 55.76 2.10
N VAL A 56 1.09 55.21 2.81
CA VAL A 56 0.12 54.28 2.23
C VAL A 56 -0.84 55.03 1.31
N LEU A 57 -0.92 54.62 0.04
CA LEU A 57 -1.82 55.18 -0.97
C LEU A 57 -3.17 54.45 -1.00
N SER A 58 -3.14 53.11 -0.94
CA SER A 58 -4.36 52.30 -0.92
C SER A 58 -4.15 51.00 -0.16
N SER A 59 -5.18 50.52 0.53
CA SER A 59 -5.25 49.21 1.19
C SER A 59 -6.60 48.55 0.86
N LYS A 60 -6.59 47.27 0.50
CA LYS A 60 -7.81 46.47 0.27
C LYS A 60 -7.59 45.01 0.69
N LEU A 61 -8.49 44.49 1.51
CA LEU A 61 -8.61 43.05 1.74
C LEU A 61 -9.48 42.45 0.63
N LYS A 62 -8.93 41.54 -0.16
CA LYS A 62 -9.71 40.71 -1.08
C LYS A 62 -10.02 39.39 -0.39
N SER A 63 -11.26 38.93 -0.51
CA SER A 63 -11.64 37.57 -0.16
C SER A 63 -12.16 36.83 -1.41
N ALA A 64 -11.96 35.52 -1.46
CA ALA A 64 -12.56 34.66 -2.46
C ALA A 64 -13.09 33.40 -1.78
N ARG A 65 -14.40 33.19 -1.88
CA ARG A 65 -15.07 32.00 -1.37
C ARG A 65 -14.94 30.87 -2.38
N THR A 66 -14.45 29.73 -1.94
CA THR A 66 -14.38 28.52 -2.76
C THR A 66 -15.74 27.82 -2.77
N SER A 67 -16.05 27.12 -3.86
CA SER A 67 -17.32 26.41 -4.04
C SER A 67 -17.57 25.29 -3.01
N LYS A 68 -16.54 24.91 -2.25
CA LYS A 68 -16.61 23.90 -1.18
C LYS A 68 -16.56 24.51 0.23
N GLY A 69 -16.77 25.82 0.33
CA GLY A 69 -17.01 26.49 1.60
C GLY A 69 -15.78 26.98 2.35
N GLY A 70 -14.61 27.17 1.74
CA GLY A 70 -13.45 27.84 2.37
C GLY A 70 -13.23 29.26 1.81
N THR A 71 -12.87 30.23 2.65
CA THR A 71 -12.59 31.61 2.22
C THR A 71 -11.08 31.90 2.23
N THR A 72 -10.52 32.26 1.07
CA THR A 72 -9.13 32.73 0.95
C THR A 72 -9.07 34.25 1.01
N TYR A 73 -8.02 34.80 1.62
CA TYR A 73 -7.80 36.22 1.81
C TYR A 73 -6.51 36.67 1.12
N GLU A 74 -6.45 37.92 0.70
CA GLU A 74 -5.25 38.57 0.19
C GLU A 74 -5.29 40.06 0.55
N VAL A 75 -4.29 40.53 1.28
CA VAL A 75 -4.10 41.96 1.54
C VAL A 75 -3.34 42.57 0.36
N ARG A 76 -3.94 43.59 -0.28
CA ARG A 76 -3.29 44.38 -1.34
C ARG A 76 -3.08 45.80 -0.87
N ALA A 77 -1.87 46.30 -1.03
CA ALA A 77 -1.52 47.67 -0.72
C ALA A 77 -0.83 48.36 -1.90
N ARG A 78 -0.87 49.70 -1.90
CA ARG A 78 0.06 50.52 -2.66
C ARG A 78 0.60 51.58 -1.71
N TYR A 79 1.90 51.80 -1.75
CA TYR A 79 2.57 52.81 -0.92
C TYR A 79 3.62 53.54 -1.76
N GLN A 80 3.99 54.73 -1.32
CA GLN A 80 5.07 55.52 -1.90
C GLN A 80 6.10 55.90 -0.85
N PHE A 81 7.35 56.02 -1.24
CA PHE A 81 8.45 56.38 -0.36
C PHE A 81 9.53 57.14 -1.14
N LYS A 82 10.47 57.77 -0.44
CA LYS A 82 11.56 58.52 -1.06
C LYS A 82 12.91 57.94 -0.67
N VAL A 83 13.79 57.86 -1.67
CA VAL A 83 15.21 57.50 -1.53
C VAL A 83 16.00 58.51 -2.35
N ASP A 84 16.96 59.21 -1.73
CA ASP A 84 17.81 60.22 -2.38
C ASP A 84 17.02 61.26 -3.21
N GLY A 85 15.89 61.72 -2.67
CA GLY A 85 15.00 62.69 -3.32
C GLY A 85 14.10 62.13 -4.43
N ARG A 86 14.31 60.89 -4.89
CA ARG A 86 13.46 60.20 -5.88
C ARG A 86 12.29 59.48 -5.22
N THR A 87 11.12 59.55 -5.84
CA THR A 87 9.89 58.90 -5.30
C THR A 87 9.68 57.56 -5.96
N TYR A 88 9.58 56.51 -5.14
CA TYR A 88 9.30 55.14 -5.55
C TYR A 88 7.92 54.69 -5.09
N LYS A 89 7.38 53.66 -5.74
CA LYS A 89 6.09 53.06 -5.37
C LYS A 89 6.24 51.55 -5.26
N GLY A 90 5.66 50.98 -4.20
CA GLY A 90 5.64 49.55 -3.97
C GLY A 90 4.22 49.03 -3.71
N SER A 91 4.05 47.72 -3.83
CA SER A 91 2.75 47.04 -3.65
C SER A 91 2.79 45.78 -2.79
N ARG A 92 4.00 45.30 -2.44
CA ARG A 92 4.16 44.08 -1.63
C ARG A 92 4.00 44.40 -0.16
N VAL A 93 3.06 43.72 0.49
CA VAL A 93 2.86 43.90 1.94
C VAL A 93 3.91 43.12 2.73
N GLY A 94 4.26 41.90 2.33
CA GLY A 94 5.36 41.16 2.95
C GLY A 94 6.02 40.19 1.98
N ILE A 95 6.81 39.26 2.54
CA ILE A 95 7.54 38.23 1.79
C ILE A 95 6.57 37.33 1.00
N HIS A 96 5.60 36.74 1.72
CA HIS A 96 4.59 35.85 1.14
C HIS A 96 3.57 36.65 0.34
N THR A 97 3.34 36.21 -0.90
CA THR A 97 2.41 36.85 -1.83
C THR A 97 1.34 35.87 -2.30
N GLY A 98 0.20 36.43 -2.71
CA GLY A 98 -0.95 35.67 -3.18
C GLY A 98 -2.05 35.56 -2.14
N LYS A 99 -3.02 34.68 -2.44
CA LYS A 99 -4.16 34.39 -1.58
C LYS A 99 -3.84 33.18 -0.72
N ASP A 100 -4.22 33.23 0.54
CA ASP A 100 -4.23 32.06 1.43
C ASP A 100 -5.32 32.18 2.50
N ASN A 101 -5.56 31.11 3.22
CA ASN A 101 -6.50 31.03 4.34
C ASN A 101 -5.77 30.69 5.65
N ILE A 102 -4.50 31.08 5.77
CA ILE A 102 -3.62 30.62 6.86
C ILE A 102 -3.39 31.75 7.87
N GLY A 103 -4.08 31.64 9.01
CA GLY A 103 -4.04 32.64 10.08
C GLY A 103 -4.77 33.94 9.73
N ASP A 104 -4.54 35.00 10.53
CA ASP A 104 -5.22 36.30 10.40
C ASP A 104 -4.33 37.40 9.78
N TYR A 105 -3.18 37.03 9.21
CA TYR A 105 -2.16 37.93 8.67
C TYR A 105 -2.76 38.99 7.72
N HIS A 106 -3.57 38.55 6.76
CA HIS A 106 -4.16 39.46 5.77
C HIS A 106 -5.13 40.45 6.40
N GLN A 107 -5.93 40.01 7.38
CA GLN A 107 -6.92 40.81 8.07
C GLN A 107 -6.25 41.81 9.01
N VAL A 108 -5.21 41.39 9.74
CA VAL A 108 -4.39 42.25 10.61
C VAL A 108 -3.71 43.34 9.79
N TRP A 109 -3.00 42.97 8.71
CA TRP A 109 -2.33 43.95 7.86
C TRP A 109 -3.31 44.86 7.13
N ALA A 110 -4.46 44.36 6.65
CA ALA A 110 -5.47 45.21 6.05
C ALA A 110 -6.01 46.27 7.02
N ARG A 111 -6.27 45.89 8.28
CA ARG A 111 -6.69 46.81 9.35
C ARG A 111 -5.60 47.83 9.65
N LYS A 112 -4.36 47.38 9.89
CA LYS A 112 -3.19 48.23 10.18
C LYS A 112 -2.97 49.28 9.08
N LEU A 113 -2.94 48.85 7.81
CA LEU A 113 -2.73 49.76 6.67
C LEU A 113 -3.88 50.75 6.47
N SER A 114 -5.12 50.33 6.76
CA SER A 114 -6.27 51.22 6.69
C SER A 114 -6.22 52.30 7.77
N GLN A 115 -5.83 51.94 9.00
CA GLN A 115 -5.66 52.90 10.10
C GLN A 115 -4.54 53.91 9.81
N ILE A 116 -3.36 53.43 9.39
CA ILE A 116 -2.22 54.29 9.03
C ILE A 116 -2.62 55.28 7.93
N ARG A 117 -3.30 54.81 6.89
CA ARG A 117 -3.76 55.68 5.79
C ARG A 117 -4.76 56.73 6.27
N ASN A 118 -5.78 56.32 7.03
CA ASN A 118 -6.86 57.21 7.47
C ASN A 118 -6.33 58.29 8.43
N ASN A 119 -5.31 57.97 9.23
CA ASN A 119 -4.71 58.88 10.19
C ASN A 119 -3.53 59.68 9.60
N GLY A 120 -3.20 59.50 8.32
CA GLY A 120 -2.07 60.16 7.66
C GLY A 120 -0.70 59.82 8.26
N GLN A 121 -0.58 58.70 8.97
CA GLN A 121 0.65 58.29 9.65
C GLN A 121 1.67 57.72 8.64
N PRO A 122 2.98 57.90 8.90
CA PRO A 122 4.01 57.26 8.10
C PRO A 122 4.09 55.75 8.37
N ILE A 123 4.59 54.99 7.40
CA ILE A 123 4.87 53.55 7.53
C ILE A 123 6.31 53.23 7.16
N THR A 124 6.96 52.36 7.93
CA THR A 124 8.28 51.86 7.57
C THR A 124 8.21 51.03 6.29
N VAL A 125 9.03 51.38 5.31
CA VAL A 125 9.24 50.64 4.06
C VAL A 125 10.66 50.11 4.08
N TRP A 126 10.79 48.81 3.86
CA TRP A 126 12.08 48.16 3.63
C TRP A 126 12.32 48.10 2.13
N TYR A 127 13.46 48.58 1.66
CA TYR A 127 13.81 48.60 0.25
C TYR A 127 15.23 48.12 0.01
N ASN A 128 15.45 47.49 -1.15
CA ASN A 128 16.77 47.07 -1.60
C ASN A 128 17.59 48.33 -2.00
N PRO A 129 18.72 48.65 -1.32
CA PRO A 129 19.51 49.85 -1.64
C PRO A 129 20.07 49.85 -3.06
N SER A 130 20.37 48.66 -3.60
CA SER A 130 20.88 48.49 -4.96
C SER A 130 19.77 48.56 -6.01
N ASN A 131 18.52 48.29 -5.63
CA ASN A 131 17.36 48.37 -6.50
C ASN A 131 16.10 48.85 -5.72
N PRO A 132 15.90 50.17 -5.51
CA PRO A 132 14.81 50.67 -4.68
C PRO A 132 13.39 50.36 -5.18
N GLU A 133 13.21 49.82 -6.39
CA GLU A 133 11.90 49.33 -6.84
C GLU A 133 11.47 48.06 -6.06
N GLU A 134 12.42 47.28 -5.57
CA GLU A 134 12.17 46.17 -4.67
C GLU A 134 11.96 46.69 -3.25
N SER A 135 10.72 46.59 -2.77
CA SER A 135 10.35 47.01 -1.43
C SER A 135 9.23 46.15 -0.84
N ILE A 136 9.18 46.09 0.49
CA ILE A 136 8.15 45.42 1.29
C ILE A 136 7.82 46.22 2.55
N LEU A 137 6.65 45.97 3.14
CA LEU A 137 6.24 46.58 4.42
C LEU A 137 6.53 45.67 5.63
N ASP A 138 6.50 44.36 5.43
CA ASP A 138 6.77 43.33 6.44
C ASP A 138 7.92 42.41 5.98
N PRO A 139 9.11 42.51 6.59
CA PRO A 139 10.23 41.62 6.29
C PRO A 139 10.16 40.29 7.06
N ASN A 140 9.12 40.06 7.87
CA ASN A 140 9.05 38.86 8.69
C ASN A 140 8.50 37.65 7.93
N LEU A 141 9.14 36.51 8.14
CA LEU A 141 8.66 35.24 7.61
C LEU A 141 7.45 34.75 8.44
N ARG A 142 6.36 34.39 7.77
CA ARG A 142 5.21 33.71 8.39
C ARG A 142 5.59 32.25 8.70
N TRP A 143 6.30 32.02 9.79
CA TRP A 143 6.88 30.71 10.13
C TRP A 143 5.89 29.55 10.13
N GLY A 144 4.66 29.73 10.63
CA GLY A 144 3.61 28.70 10.57
C GLY A 144 3.26 28.30 9.14
N PHE A 145 3.01 29.30 8.28
CA PHE A 145 2.74 29.08 6.86
C PHE A 145 3.94 28.49 6.11
N THR A 146 5.15 29.01 6.33
CA THR A 146 6.38 28.49 5.72
C THR A 146 6.67 27.06 6.14
N ALA A 147 6.54 26.72 7.42
CA ALA A 147 6.76 25.36 7.91
C ALA A 147 5.80 24.37 7.26
N MET A 148 4.53 24.74 7.08
CA MET A 148 3.56 23.92 6.36
C MET A 148 3.94 23.73 4.89
N GLN A 149 4.37 24.79 4.19
CA GLN A 149 4.83 24.71 2.80
C GLN A 149 6.07 23.81 2.66
N VAL A 150 7.05 23.94 3.56
CA VAL A 150 8.27 23.10 3.61
C VAL A 150 7.91 21.65 3.88
N ALA A 151 7.02 21.40 4.84
CA ALA A 151 6.57 20.05 5.16
C ALA A 151 5.88 19.38 3.97
N PHE A 152 5.02 20.13 3.27
CA PHE A 152 4.36 19.67 2.07
C PHE A 152 5.36 19.34 0.96
N ALA A 153 6.34 20.21 0.69
CA ALA A 153 7.40 19.94 -0.28
C ALA A 153 8.22 18.69 0.09
N GLY A 154 8.63 18.60 1.35
CA GLY A 154 9.47 17.52 1.88
C GLY A 154 8.80 16.15 1.78
N VAL A 155 7.53 16.03 2.22
CA VAL A 155 6.80 14.75 2.15
C VAL A 155 6.74 14.23 0.72
N PHE A 156 6.40 15.08 -0.25
CA PHE A 156 6.31 14.66 -1.64
C PHE A 156 7.66 14.27 -2.24
N SER A 157 8.71 15.04 -1.95
CA SER A 157 10.09 14.68 -2.34
C SER A 157 10.50 13.34 -1.77
N LEU A 158 10.20 13.07 -0.50
CA LEU A 158 10.61 11.84 0.18
C LEU A 158 9.82 10.62 -0.25
N ILE A 159 8.50 10.73 -0.44
CA ILE A 159 7.69 9.66 -1.02
C ILE A 159 8.22 9.33 -2.41
N GLY A 160 8.42 10.36 -3.25
CA GLY A 160 8.95 10.16 -4.60
C GLY A 160 10.33 9.50 -4.60
N MET A 161 11.23 9.96 -3.73
CA MET A 161 12.56 9.38 -3.56
C MET A 161 12.52 7.95 -3.04
N ALA A 162 11.63 7.62 -2.09
CA ALA A 162 11.47 6.26 -1.57
C ALA A 162 10.93 5.30 -2.64
N LEU A 163 9.93 5.73 -3.42
CA LEU A 163 9.39 4.96 -4.54
C LEU A 163 10.43 4.75 -5.66
N ILE A 164 11.19 5.81 -5.97
CA ILE A 164 12.31 5.72 -6.92
C ILE A 164 13.37 4.77 -6.37
N GLY A 165 13.77 4.92 -5.10
CA GLY A 165 14.75 4.10 -4.41
C GLY A 165 14.37 2.63 -4.40
N ALA A 166 13.15 2.30 -3.99
CA ALA A 166 12.60 0.95 -4.05
C ALA A 166 12.54 0.41 -5.49
N GLY A 167 12.29 1.28 -6.47
CA GLY A 167 12.38 0.92 -7.89
C GLY A 167 13.82 0.71 -8.38
N VAL A 168 14.78 1.43 -7.81
CA VAL A 168 16.19 1.49 -8.21
C VAL A 168 17.05 0.43 -7.50
N MET A 169 16.65 -0.01 -6.32
CA MET A 169 17.31 -1.08 -5.59
C MET A 169 17.42 -2.30 -6.51
N LYS A 170 18.66 -2.80 -6.67
CA LYS A 170 18.93 -3.97 -7.50
C LYS A 170 18.06 -5.11 -6.98
N GLY A 171 17.19 -5.63 -7.85
CA GLY A 171 16.56 -6.92 -7.60
C GLY A 171 17.63 -7.99 -7.40
N LYS A 172 17.22 -9.14 -6.84
CA LYS A 172 18.07 -10.34 -6.75
C LYS A 172 18.80 -10.58 -8.10
N PRO A 173 20.01 -11.19 -8.06
CA PRO A 173 20.74 -11.58 -9.27
C PRO A 173 19.80 -12.23 -10.28
N GLU A 174 20.03 -11.95 -11.57
CA GLU A 174 19.20 -12.47 -12.65
C GLU A 174 19.16 -14.01 -12.54
N PRO A 175 17.99 -14.63 -12.30
CA PRO A 175 17.91 -16.07 -12.23
C PRO A 175 18.28 -16.65 -13.59
N ALA A 176 19.02 -17.75 -13.59
CA ALA A 176 19.47 -18.39 -14.82
C ALA A 176 18.25 -18.78 -15.68
N THR A 177 18.38 -18.67 -17.00
CA THR A 177 17.30 -19.10 -17.91
C THR A 177 17.05 -20.60 -17.77
N SER A 178 15.85 -21.07 -18.10
CA SER A 178 15.53 -22.50 -18.05
C SER A 178 16.54 -23.34 -18.85
N ASP A 179 17.01 -22.80 -19.97
CA ASP A 179 18.00 -23.44 -20.84
C ASP A 179 19.39 -23.42 -20.23
N GLU A 180 19.80 -22.33 -19.56
CA GLU A 180 21.07 -22.24 -18.82
C GLU A 180 21.08 -23.17 -17.60
N VAL A 181 19.97 -23.28 -16.86
CA VAL A 181 19.83 -24.22 -15.72
C VAL A 181 19.90 -25.66 -16.23
N ALA A 182 19.15 -25.99 -17.28
CA ALA A 182 19.16 -27.32 -17.89
C ALA A 182 20.53 -27.70 -18.47
N GLN A 183 21.25 -26.75 -19.09
CA GLN A 183 22.60 -26.96 -19.64
C GLN A 183 23.69 -27.00 -18.56
N SER A 184 23.51 -26.31 -17.44
CA SER A 184 24.46 -26.33 -16.32
C SER A 184 24.43 -27.63 -15.51
N GLY A 185 23.41 -28.47 -15.68
CA GLY A 185 23.21 -29.68 -14.87
C GLY A 185 23.07 -29.37 -13.37
N ALA A 186 22.70 -28.13 -13.00
CA ALA A 186 22.60 -27.69 -11.62
C ALA A 186 21.47 -28.44 -10.90
N THR A 187 21.82 -29.55 -10.27
CA THR A 187 20.97 -30.21 -9.27
C THR A 187 20.95 -29.37 -8.01
N MET A 188 19.79 -29.26 -7.36
CA MET A 188 19.77 -28.64 -6.04
C MET A 188 20.54 -29.54 -5.07
N ASP A 189 21.56 -28.97 -4.43
CA ASP A 189 22.33 -29.67 -3.43
C ASP A 189 21.54 -29.72 -2.12
N PHE A 190 20.95 -30.88 -1.84
CA PHE A 190 20.23 -31.15 -0.60
C PHE A 190 21.13 -31.75 0.49
N SER A 191 22.46 -31.76 0.31
CA SER A 191 23.40 -32.31 1.30
C SER A 191 23.44 -31.53 2.62
N ASN A 192 22.99 -30.27 2.62
CA ASN A 192 22.90 -29.48 3.84
C ASN A 192 21.63 -29.81 4.62
N HIS A 193 21.77 -30.69 5.61
CA HIS A 193 20.67 -31.05 6.51
C HIS A 193 20.52 -30.12 7.73
N GLY A 194 21.16 -28.94 7.69
CA GLY A 194 21.12 -27.97 8.78
C GLY A 194 19.74 -27.33 9.00
N PRO A 195 19.53 -26.71 10.17
CA PRO A 195 18.28 -26.03 10.48
C PRO A 195 18.02 -24.83 9.57
N ILE A 196 16.79 -24.72 9.11
CA ILE A 196 16.34 -23.64 8.22
C ILE A 196 15.92 -22.44 9.07
N ALA A 197 16.50 -21.28 8.78
CA ALA A 197 16.10 -20.02 9.41
C ALA A 197 14.85 -19.45 8.72
N PRO A 198 14.02 -18.68 9.44
CA PRO A 198 12.90 -17.98 8.81
C PRO A 198 13.44 -17.02 7.75
N GLY A 199 12.69 -16.88 6.66
CA GLY A 199 12.99 -15.98 5.56
C GLY A 199 13.27 -14.58 6.06
N ALA A 200 14.22 -13.90 5.41
CA ALA A 200 14.65 -12.57 5.81
C ALA A 200 13.43 -11.64 5.92
N ALA A 201 13.12 -11.23 7.15
CA ALA A 201 12.07 -10.28 7.41
C ALA A 201 12.45 -8.96 6.71
N VAL A 202 11.73 -8.66 5.65
CA VAL A 202 12.07 -7.60 4.70
C VAL A 202 12.26 -6.27 5.43
N GLY A 203 13.46 -5.69 5.33
CA GLY A 203 13.70 -4.25 5.41
C GLY A 203 13.18 -3.50 6.64
N HIS A 204 13.25 -4.06 7.85
CA HIS A 204 12.81 -3.33 9.06
C HIS A 204 13.46 -1.95 9.21
N TRP A 205 14.74 -1.82 8.83
CA TRP A 205 15.44 -0.53 8.88
C TRP A 205 14.85 0.50 7.90
N TRP A 206 14.34 0.07 6.75
CA TRP A 206 13.64 0.96 5.81
C TRP A 206 12.31 1.47 6.38
N MET A 207 11.57 0.63 7.11
CA MET A 207 10.36 1.07 7.81
C MET A 207 10.69 2.11 8.90
N TRP A 208 11.78 1.92 9.65
CA TRP A 208 12.25 2.89 10.63
C TRP A 208 12.67 4.22 9.99
N PHE A 209 13.45 4.19 8.91
CA PHE A 209 13.83 5.40 8.17
C PHE A 209 12.59 6.17 7.72
N PHE A 210 11.63 5.48 7.09
CA PHE A 210 10.41 6.11 6.60
C PHE A 210 9.56 6.69 7.73
N ALA A 211 9.40 5.97 8.84
CA ALA A 211 8.66 6.44 10.01
C ALA A 211 9.31 7.67 10.65
N VAL A 212 10.64 7.67 10.86
CA VAL A 212 11.36 8.81 11.46
C VAL A 212 11.26 10.04 10.58
N VAL A 213 11.50 9.88 9.27
CA VAL A 213 11.46 10.99 8.31
C VAL A 213 10.04 11.57 8.20
N TRP A 214 9.01 10.72 8.12
CA TRP A 214 7.62 11.16 8.06
C TRP A 214 7.20 11.94 9.31
N ASN A 215 7.56 11.45 10.49
CA ASN A 215 7.26 12.12 11.76
C ASN A 215 8.07 13.41 11.95
N GLY A 216 9.34 13.41 11.50
CA GLY A 216 10.20 14.59 11.50
C GLY A 216 9.68 15.74 10.65
N ILE A 217 8.75 15.48 9.73
CA ILE A 217 8.08 16.51 8.94
C ILE A 217 6.68 16.82 9.47
N SER A 218 5.87 15.80 9.74
CA SER A 218 4.47 15.98 10.14
C SER A 218 4.32 16.63 11.52
N LEU A 219 5.18 16.31 12.50
CA LEU A 219 5.07 16.88 13.84
C LEU A 219 5.44 18.37 13.88
N PRO A 220 6.59 18.83 13.32
CA PRO A 220 6.88 20.27 13.27
C PRO A 220 5.85 21.06 12.49
N ALA A 221 5.25 20.49 11.43
CA ALA A 221 4.21 21.14 10.66
C ALA A 221 2.97 21.48 11.51
N ILE A 222 2.55 20.56 12.39
CA ILE A 222 1.41 20.80 13.30
C ILE A 222 1.77 21.79 14.40
N LEU A 223 2.98 21.70 14.97
CA LEU A 223 3.42 22.64 16.01
C LEU A 223 3.53 24.06 15.45
N ALA A 224 4.08 24.21 14.24
CA ALA A 224 4.19 25.50 13.58
C ALA A 224 2.83 26.05 13.15
N GLY A 225 1.89 25.18 12.74
CA GLY A 225 0.51 25.53 12.41
C GLY A 225 -0.45 25.58 13.61
N TRP A 226 0.05 25.47 14.85
CA TRP A 226 -0.78 25.33 16.04
C TRP A 226 -1.64 26.56 16.32
N HIS A 227 -1.09 27.74 16.06
CA HIS A 227 -1.81 29.00 16.25
C HIS A 227 -3.00 29.10 15.29
N GLU A 228 -2.81 28.64 14.05
CA GLU A 228 -3.80 28.61 12.98
C GLU A 228 -4.89 27.57 13.27
N ILE A 229 -4.52 26.38 13.75
CA ILE A 229 -5.49 25.35 14.18
C ILE A 229 -6.38 25.87 15.32
N ARG A 230 -5.83 26.63 16.27
CA ARG A 230 -6.61 27.21 17.39
C ARG A 230 -7.55 28.34 16.94
N SER A 231 -7.31 28.92 15.78
CA SER A 231 -8.11 30.02 15.23
C SER A 231 -9.35 29.57 14.44
N ILE A 232 -9.54 28.25 14.25
CA ILE A 232 -10.71 27.64 13.62
C ILE A 232 -11.97 28.01 14.42
N ARG A 233 -12.84 28.84 13.83
CA ARG A 233 -14.12 29.25 14.44
C ARG A 233 -15.33 29.04 13.53
N SER A 234 -15.10 28.63 12.28
CA SER A 234 -16.15 28.51 11.27
C SER A 234 -16.14 27.13 10.61
N THR A 235 -17.29 26.68 10.12
CA THR A 235 -17.42 25.39 9.40
C THR A 235 -16.54 25.32 8.14
N GLU A 236 -16.11 26.48 7.65
CA GLU A 236 -15.27 26.67 6.46
C GLU A 236 -13.82 26.21 6.66
N ASP A 237 -13.36 26.20 7.91
CA ASP A 237 -11.96 25.95 8.27
C ASP A 237 -11.69 24.49 8.68
N TYR A 238 -12.74 23.64 8.76
CA TYR A 238 -12.59 22.23 9.17
C TYR A 238 -11.71 21.39 8.24
N LEU A 239 -11.54 21.80 6.98
CA LEU A 239 -10.60 21.15 6.07
C LEU A 239 -9.14 21.19 6.57
N LEU A 240 -8.78 22.17 7.40
CA LEU A 240 -7.46 22.24 8.05
C LEU A 240 -7.24 21.08 9.03
N LEU A 241 -8.30 20.49 9.60
CA LEU A 241 -8.18 19.31 10.47
C LEU A 241 -7.62 18.08 9.74
N LEU A 242 -7.63 18.06 8.41
CA LEU A 242 -7.01 17.00 7.61
C LEU A 242 -5.50 16.90 7.89
N ILE A 243 -4.86 18.00 8.35
CA ILE A 243 -3.45 17.98 8.76
C ILE A 243 -3.16 16.96 9.87
N PHE A 244 -4.15 16.63 10.71
CA PHE A 244 -4.02 15.60 11.75
C PHE A 244 -3.97 14.17 11.20
N LEU A 245 -4.34 13.92 9.95
CA LEU A 245 -4.11 12.61 9.32
C LEU A 245 -2.62 12.31 9.16
N PHE A 246 -1.79 13.33 8.91
CA PHE A 246 -0.36 13.15 8.69
C PHE A 246 0.37 12.55 9.91
N PRO A 247 0.24 13.06 11.15
CA PRO A 247 0.85 12.44 12.32
C PRO A 247 0.17 11.11 12.67
N LEU A 248 -1.12 10.90 12.40
CA LEU A 248 -1.77 9.61 12.62
C LEU A 248 -1.17 8.53 11.72
N VAL A 249 -0.93 8.85 10.44
CA VAL A 249 -0.16 7.98 9.53
C VAL A 249 1.26 7.79 10.05
N GLY A 250 1.90 8.85 10.56
CA GLY A 250 3.21 8.79 11.19
C GLY A 250 3.28 7.81 12.37
N LEU A 251 2.30 7.87 13.27
CA LEU A 251 2.16 6.96 14.42
C LEU A 251 1.89 5.53 13.97
N PHE A 252 1.06 5.34 12.95
CA PHE A 252 0.82 4.02 12.37
C PHE A 252 2.10 3.41 11.77
N LEU A 253 2.88 4.20 11.03
CA LEU A 253 4.17 3.75 10.48
C LEU A 253 5.16 3.41 11.59
N PHE A 254 5.20 4.21 12.66
CA PHE A 254 6.04 3.95 13.83
C PHE A 254 5.62 2.67 14.54
N TRP A 255 4.30 2.46 14.73
CA TRP A 255 3.74 1.22 15.27
C TRP A 255 4.09 0.01 14.41
N GLN A 256 4.00 0.11 13.07
CA GLN A 256 4.42 -0.96 12.16
C GLN A 256 5.93 -1.26 12.25
N ALA A 257 6.76 -0.23 12.35
CA ALA A 257 8.21 -0.37 12.51
C ALA A 257 8.56 -1.06 13.84
N ILE A 258 7.94 -0.64 14.95
CA ILE A 258 8.07 -1.28 16.27
C ILE A 258 7.59 -2.73 16.21
N LYS A 259 6.39 -2.97 15.67
CA LYS A 259 5.80 -4.30 15.53
C LYS A 259 6.74 -5.26 14.79
N GLY A 260 7.28 -4.82 13.64
CA GLY A 260 8.24 -5.58 12.85
C GLY A 260 9.54 -5.86 13.61
N SER A 261 10.10 -4.86 14.29
CA SER A 261 11.32 -5.04 15.10
C SER A 261 11.10 -5.99 16.29
N VAL A 262 9.98 -5.88 17.00
CA VAL A 262 9.65 -6.78 18.11
C VAL A 262 9.49 -8.22 17.61
N LEU A 263 8.80 -8.42 16.48
CA LEU A 263 8.66 -9.74 15.86
C LEU A 263 10.04 -10.34 15.52
N HIS A 264 10.91 -9.55 14.91
CA HIS A 264 12.25 -9.98 14.53
C HIS A 264 13.12 -10.35 15.75
N VAL A 265 13.12 -9.51 16.78
CA VAL A 265 13.89 -9.76 18.01
C VAL A 265 13.35 -10.98 18.77
N ARG A 266 12.03 -11.14 18.86
CA ARG A 266 11.42 -12.24 19.61
C ARG A 266 11.51 -13.59 18.90
N TYR A 267 11.33 -13.61 17.58
CA TYR A 267 11.12 -14.85 16.82
C TYR A 267 12.09 -15.07 15.65
N GLY A 268 12.96 -14.11 15.31
CA GLY A 268 13.91 -14.24 14.20
C GLY A 268 15.00 -15.32 14.40
N GLN A 269 15.19 -15.78 15.64
CA GLN A 269 16.09 -16.90 15.95
C GLN A 269 15.40 -18.26 15.90
N SER A 270 14.12 -18.33 15.55
CA SER A 270 13.41 -19.61 15.38
C SER A 270 14.08 -20.44 14.27
N ARG A 271 13.96 -21.77 14.37
CA ARG A 271 14.58 -22.71 13.43
C ARG A 271 13.61 -23.82 13.06
N LEU A 272 13.64 -24.23 11.80
CA LEU A 272 12.90 -25.37 11.28
C LEU A 272 13.86 -26.54 11.05
N TYR A 273 13.52 -27.71 11.58
CA TYR A 273 14.20 -28.98 11.36
C TYR A 273 13.30 -29.88 10.53
N MET A 274 13.76 -30.29 9.35
CA MET A 274 12.99 -31.10 8.41
C MET A 274 13.17 -32.60 8.69
N ASP A 275 12.09 -33.37 8.55
CA ASP A 275 12.10 -34.84 8.56
C ASP A 275 10.95 -35.38 7.70
N PRO A 276 11.22 -35.98 6.51
CA PRO A 276 12.54 -36.18 5.92
C PRO A 276 13.16 -34.86 5.41
N ASN A 277 14.49 -34.82 5.28
CA ASN A 277 15.23 -33.68 4.73
C ASN A 277 16.08 -34.13 3.52
N PRO A 278 15.72 -33.76 2.27
CA PRO A 278 14.62 -32.90 1.88
C PRO A 278 13.25 -33.59 2.06
N GLY A 279 12.19 -32.79 2.14
CA GLY A 279 10.82 -33.31 2.10
C GLY A 279 10.54 -34.05 0.78
N GLN A 280 9.52 -34.88 0.71
CA GLN A 280 9.25 -35.72 -0.47
C GLN A 280 7.89 -35.43 -1.11
N ALA A 281 7.88 -35.01 -2.37
CA ALA A 281 6.68 -34.95 -3.21
C ALA A 281 6.35 -36.36 -3.71
N GLY A 282 5.23 -36.93 -3.27
CA GLY A 282 4.89 -38.36 -3.41
C GLY A 282 5.01 -39.16 -2.10
N GLY A 283 5.58 -38.53 -1.06
CA GLY A 283 5.71 -39.09 0.28
C GLY A 283 5.24 -38.07 1.31
N GLN A 284 6.13 -37.73 2.25
CA GLN A 284 5.83 -36.78 3.31
C GLN A 284 6.77 -35.59 3.37
N VAL A 285 6.22 -34.46 3.80
CA VAL A 285 6.95 -33.27 4.19
C VAL A 285 6.59 -32.96 5.64
N GLY A 286 7.55 -33.14 6.54
CA GLY A 286 7.35 -32.97 7.98
C GLY A 286 8.56 -32.35 8.66
N GLY A 287 8.39 -32.05 9.94
CA GLY A 287 9.46 -31.50 10.73
C GLY A 287 9.03 -30.90 12.05
N GLU A 288 9.97 -30.23 12.68
CA GLU A 288 9.80 -29.52 13.94
C GLU A 288 10.22 -28.06 13.82
N ILE A 289 9.34 -27.15 14.22
CA ILE A 289 9.62 -25.73 14.33
C ILE A 289 9.95 -25.43 15.79
N LEU A 290 11.18 -25.01 16.04
CA LEU A 290 11.62 -24.50 17.34
C LEU A 290 11.47 -22.99 17.36
N ILE A 291 10.38 -22.52 17.96
CA ILE A 291 10.09 -21.11 18.16
C ILE A 291 10.96 -20.60 19.32
N SER A 292 11.71 -19.52 19.08
CA SER A 292 12.73 -19.03 20.02
C SER A 292 12.19 -18.54 21.37
N LYS A 293 10.87 -18.37 21.52
CA LYS A 293 10.21 -17.95 22.75
C LYS A 293 8.96 -18.80 23.02
N ALA A 294 8.72 -19.11 24.29
CA ALA A 294 7.53 -19.84 24.72
C ALA A 294 6.23 -19.11 24.37
N LEU A 295 5.32 -19.83 23.73
CA LEU A 295 3.93 -19.45 23.48
C LEU A 295 3.04 -19.75 24.69
N PRO A 296 1.89 -19.08 24.84
CA PRO A 296 0.86 -19.47 25.80
C PRO A 296 0.46 -20.94 25.68
N LEU A 297 0.05 -21.57 26.79
CA LEU A 297 -0.27 -23.00 26.86
C LEU A 297 -1.48 -23.41 26.00
N ASP A 298 -2.38 -22.47 25.75
CA ASP A 298 -3.59 -22.59 24.94
C ASP A 298 -3.37 -22.23 23.46
N ALA A 299 -2.17 -21.74 23.10
CA ALA A 299 -1.89 -21.31 21.74
C ALA A 299 -1.78 -22.51 20.79
N GLN A 300 -2.71 -22.56 19.83
CA GLN A 300 -2.64 -23.47 18.68
C GLN A 300 -1.83 -22.79 17.57
N CYS A 301 -0.86 -23.50 17.00
CA CYS A 301 -0.08 -23.01 15.87
C CYS A 301 -0.69 -23.53 14.58
N GLU A 302 -1.15 -22.63 13.72
CA GLU A 302 -1.46 -22.95 12.32
C GLU A 302 -0.14 -23.16 11.58
N VAL A 303 0.05 -24.34 11.01
CA VAL A 303 1.16 -24.64 10.11
C VAL A 303 0.60 -24.92 8.73
N ARG A 304 1.14 -24.27 7.71
CA ARG A 304 0.72 -24.41 6.32
C ARG A 304 1.93 -24.73 5.45
N LEU A 305 1.79 -25.71 4.58
CA LEU A 305 2.76 -26.04 3.54
C LEU A 305 2.23 -25.54 2.19
N GLU A 306 3.05 -24.82 1.44
CA GLU A 306 2.69 -24.25 0.14
C GLU A 306 3.69 -24.68 -0.93
N CYS A 307 3.20 -25.25 -2.03
CA CYS A 307 3.93 -25.40 -3.29
C CYS A 307 3.64 -24.16 -4.15
N LEU A 308 4.69 -23.40 -4.44
CA LEU A 308 4.61 -22.12 -5.11
C LEU A 308 5.21 -22.20 -6.50
N HIS A 309 4.43 -21.80 -7.50
CA HIS A 309 4.89 -21.62 -8.88
C HIS A 309 5.17 -20.14 -9.14
N SER A 310 6.44 -19.81 -9.35
CA SER A 310 6.90 -18.47 -9.66
C SER A 310 7.29 -18.37 -11.13
N ARG A 311 6.72 -17.37 -11.81
CA ARG A 311 7.04 -17.03 -13.20
C ARG A 311 7.55 -15.61 -13.29
N GLU A 312 8.76 -15.44 -13.80
CA GLU A 312 9.28 -14.15 -14.22
C GLU A 312 8.75 -13.84 -15.62
N THR A 313 7.88 -12.83 -15.72
CA THR A 313 7.42 -12.30 -17.01
C THR A 313 8.09 -10.98 -17.30
N ARG A 314 8.35 -10.72 -18.59
CA ARG A 314 8.80 -9.42 -19.08
C ARG A 314 7.69 -8.80 -19.90
N ASN A 315 7.37 -7.54 -19.62
CA ASN A 315 6.54 -6.78 -20.53
C ASN A 315 7.34 -6.29 -21.75
N ALA A 316 6.66 -5.70 -22.73
CA ALA A 316 7.28 -5.14 -23.94
C ALA A 316 8.38 -4.09 -23.67
N LYS A 317 8.43 -3.52 -22.46
CA LYS A 317 9.44 -2.55 -22.01
C LYS A 317 10.57 -3.20 -21.20
N GLY A 318 10.63 -4.54 -21.16
CA GLY A 318 11.67 -5.32 -20.48
C GLY A 318 11.59 -5.29 -18.95
N GLN A 319 10.48 -4.82 -18.37
CA GLN A 319 10.30 -4.78 -16.91
C GLN A 319 9.93 -6.17 -16.40
N LYS A 320 10.66 -6.61 -15.38
CA LYS A 320 10.43 -7.90 -14.72
C LYS A 320 9.20 -7.81 -13.83
N ARG A 321 8.32 -8.78 -13.98
CA ARG A 321 7.22 -9.04 -13.05
C ARG A 321 7.29 -10.50 -12.67
N THR A 322 7.74 -10.77 -11.44
CA THR A 322 7.60 -12.09 -10.84
C THR A 322 6.17 -12.23 -10.37
N SER A 323 5.46 -13.20 -10.94
CA SER A 323 4.14 -13.59 -10.49
C SER A 323 4.28 -14.92 -9.78
N THR A 324 4.04 -14.93 -8.48
CA THR A 324 3.97 -16.16 -7.69
C THR A 324 2.51 -16.57 -7.54
N SER A 325 2.23 -17.84 -7.80
CA SER A 325 0.93 -18.48 -7.63
C SER A 325 1.09 -19.73 -6.77
N VAL A 326 0.11 -19.99 -5.92
CA VAL A 326 0.06 -21.23 -5.15
C VAL A 326 -0.41 -22.34 -6.10
N LEU A 327 0.44 -23.34 -6.32
CA LEU A 327 0.10 -24.54 -7.08
C LEU A 327 -0.69 -25.51 -6.20
N TRP A 328 -0.23 -25.70 -4.97
CA TRP A 328 -0.85 -26.57 -3.97
C TRP A 328 -0.58 -26.02 -2.57
N GLN A 329 -1.47 -26.28 -1.63
CA GLN A 329 -1.26 -25.97 -0.21
C GLN A 329 -2.05 -26.91 0.69
N ASP A 330 -1.53 -27.17 1.88
CA ASP A 330 -2.26 -27.87 2.93
C ASP A 330 -1.94 -27.22 4.28
N MET A 331 -2.87 -27.34 5.22
CA MET A 331 -2.73 -26.75 6.55
C MET A 331 -3.15 -27.70 7.65
N MET A 332 -2.57 -27.49 8.82
CA MET A 332 -2.94 -28.19 10.03
C MET A 332 -2.79 -27.27 11.25
N MET A 333 -3.62 -27.51 12.26
CA MET A 333 -3.41 -26.93 13.59
C MET A 333 -2.53 -27.89 14.40
N ALA A 334 -1.44 -27.38 14.92
CA ALA A 334 -0.47 -28.12 15.71
C ALA A 334 -0.33 -27.50 17.12
N PRO A 335 -0.45 -28.30 18.19
CA PRO A 335 -0.23 -27.80 19.54
C PRO A 335 1.25 -27.47 19.76
N GLY A 336 1.52 -26.35 20.41
CA GLY A 336 2.87 -26.01 20.86
C GLY A 336 3.23 -26.72 22.16
N ARG A 337 4.36 -27.43 22.20
CA ARG A 337 4.94 -27.97 23.45
C ARG A 337 6.05 -27.06 23.94
N ILE A 338 5.95 -26.60 25.18
CA ILE A 338 6.97 -25.74 25.78
C ILE A 338 8.13 -26.62 26.28
N GLU A 339 9.36 -26.29 25.86
CA GLU A 339 10.57 -26.98 26.27
C GLU A 339 11.70 -25.95 26.44
N ALA A 340 12.31 -25.89 27.62
CA ALA A 340 13.42 -24.97 27.94
C ALA A 340 13.16 -23.48 27.54
N GLY A 341 11.94 -22.99 27.75
CA GLY A 341 11.57 -21.60 27.42
C GLY A 341 11.33 -21.32 25.93
N LYS A 342 11.36 -22.36 25.09
CA LYS A 342 11.02 -22.33 23.66
C LYS A 342 9.74 -23.12 23.43
N THR A 343 9.10 -22.93 22.28
CA THR A 343 7.96 -23.76 21.87
C THR A 343 8.34 -24.61 20.68
N ARG A 344 8.15 -25.92 20.81
CA ARG A 344 8.28 -26.89 19.73
C ARG A 344 6.92 -27.16 19.12
N VAL A 345 6.82 -27.00 17.81
CA VAL A 345 5.63 -27.32 17.02
C VAL A 345 6.01 -28.39 16.00
N GLN A 346 5.38 -29.55 16.08
CA GLN A 346 5.59 -30.64 15.12
C GLN A 346 4.50 -30.59 14.04
N PHE A 347 4.88 -30.81 12.80
CA PHE A 347 3.95 -30.88 11.68
C PHE A 347 4.34 -32.00 10.72
N LEU A 348 3.35 -32.48 9.99
CA LEU A 348 3.51 -33.50 8.97
C LEU A 348 2.46 -33.30 7.90
N PHE A 349 2.84 -33.41 6.63
CA PHE A 349 1.96 -33.32 5.48
C PHE A 349 2.19 -34.51 4.55
N ASP A 350 1.10 -35.06 4.01
CA ASP A 350 1.15 -36.07 2.95
C ASP A 350 1.04 -35.33 1.62
N VAL A 351 2.05 -35.51 0.77
CA VAL A 351 2.21 -34.69 -0.44
C VAL A 351 1.96 -35.56 -1.67
N PRO A 352 1.01 -35.17 -2.54
CA PRO A 352 0.77 -35.88 -3.81
C PRO A 352 2.01 -36.01 -4.69
N GLY A 353 2.16 -37.15 -5.37
CA GLY A 353 3.34 -37.45 -6.21
C GLY A 353 3.40 -36.70 -7.55
N ASP A 354 2.28 -36.12 -7.99
CA ASP A 354 2.19 -35.31 -9.21
C ASP A 354 2.75 -33.89 -9.04
N LEU A 355 3.12 -33.50 -7.81
CA LEU A 355 3.63 -32.17 -7.51
C LEU A 355 5.13 -32.03 -7.83
N PRO A 356 5.58 -30.88 -8.35
CA PRO A 356 6.97 -30.69 -8.74
C PRO A 356 7.91 -30.59 -7.52
N PRO A 357 9.15 -31.09 -7.62
CA PRO A 357 10.17 -30.87 -6.60
C PRO A 357 10.58 -29.39 -6.57
N SER A 358 11.28 -28.99 -5.53
CA SER A 358 11.92 -27.67 -5.46
C SER A 358 12.91 -27.52 -6.62
N GLN A 359 12.88 -26.37 -7.28
CA GLN A 359 13.73 -26.01 -8.42
C GLN A 359 14.55 -24.76 -8.10
N PRO A 360 15.76 -24.61 -8.67
CA PRO A 360 16.54 -23.39 -8.55
C PRO A 360 15.78 -22.21 -9.19
N GLU A 361 16.03 -21.01 -8.66
CA GLU A 361 15.38 -19.78 -9.14
C GLU A 361 15.72 -19.59 -10.63
N SER A 362 14.70 -19.60 -11.50
CA SER A 362 14.82 -19.48 -12.96
C SER A 362 13.78 -18.49 -13.52
N GLN A 363 13.50 -18.47 -14.83
CA GLN A 363 12.33 -17.74 -15.34
C GLN A 363 10.99 -18.39 -14.93
N ASN A 364 11.01 -19.69 -14.65
CA ASN A 364 9.82 -20.47 -14.34
C ASN A 364 10.21 -21.60 -13.40
N TRP A 365 9.91 -21.46 -12.11
CA TRP A 365 10.38 -22.41 -11.11
C TRP A 365 9.33 -22.69 -10.05
N HIS A 366 9.47 -23.87 -9.43
CA HIS A 366 8.68 -24.31 -8.31
C HIS A 366 9.52 -24.27 -7.04
N HIS A 367 8.93 -23.82 -5.95
CA HIS A 367 9.58 -23.75 -4.65
C HIS A 367 8.55 -23.98 -3.56
N TRP A 368 9.02 -24.42 -2.40
CA TRP A 368 8.15 -24.82 -1.30
C TRP A 368 8.37 -23.94 -0.08
N ARG A 369 7.30 -23.66 0.64
CA ARG A 369 7.33 -22.82 1.84
C ARG A 369 6.49 -23.41 2.96
N VAL A 370 7.02 -23.41 4.16
CA VAL A 370 6.27 -23.66 5.39
C VAL A 370 5.97 -22.32 6.05
N HIS A 371 4.69 -22.01 6.24
CA HIS A 371 4.20 -20.89 7.02
C HIS A 371 3.78 -21.38 8.41
N ALA A 372 4.20 -20.68 9.46
CA ALA A 372 3.78 -20.94 10.83
C ALA A 372 3.20 -19.66 11.44
N ALA A 373 1.96 -19.75 11.93
CA ALA A 373 1.23 -18.65 12.53
C ALA A 373 0.56 -19.08 13.84
N ALA A 374 0.50 -18.17 14.80
CA ALA A 374 -0.27 -18.39 16.02
C ALA A 374 -0.88 -17.06 16.46
N ASP A 375 -2.16 -17.09 16.83
CA ASP A 375 -2.84 -15.95 17.45
C ASP A 375 -2.39 -15.87 18.91
N ILE A 376 -1.71 -14.77 19.25
CA ILE A 376 -1.08 -14.59 20.56
C ILE A 376 -1.40 -13.17 21.03
N PRO A 377 -1.89 -12.99 22.27
CA PRO A 377 -2.16 -11.67 22.82
C PRO A 377 -1.02 -10.67 22.61
N GLY A 378 -1.32 -9.59 21.88
CA GLY A 378 -0.43 -8.45 21.64
C GLY A 378 0.42 -8.53 20.36
N LEU A 379 0.88 -9.71 19.94
CA LEU A 379 1.64 -9.86 18.70
C LEU A 379 1.57 -11.28 18.13
N ASP A 380 0.74 -11.45 17.11
CA ASP A 380 0.61 -12.70 16.37
C ASP A 380 1.96 -13.16 15.82
N LEU A 381 2.22 -14.46 15.96
CA LEU A 381 3.38 -15.10 15.37
C LEU A 381 3.13 -15.27 13.87
N ALA A 382 4.17 -14.99 13.08
CA ALA A 382 4.18 -15.19 11.63
C ALA A 382 5.61 -15.47 11.18
N LEU A 383 5.89 -16.72 10.79
CA LEU A 383 7.20 -17.16 10.31
C LEU A 383 7.05 -17.88 8.97
N ASP A 384 7.92 -17.54 8.02
CA ASP A 384 8.00 -18.17 6.70
C ASP A 384 9.33 -18.91 6.59
N PHE A 385 9.33 -20.17 6.18
CA PHE A 385 10.54 -20.96 5.95
C PHE A 385 10.52 -21.51 4.51
N ASP A 386 11.52 -21.17 3.70
CA ASP A 386 11.68 -21.78 2.38
C ASP A 386 12.31 -23.17 2.56
N VAL A 387 11.61 -24.22 2.11
CA VAL A 387 11.98 -25.62 2.39
C VAL A 387 12.38 -26.39 1.13
N PRO A 388 13.38 -27.29 1.23
CA PRO A 388 13.73 -28.18 0.12
C PRO A 388 12.77 -29.37 0.07
N VAL A 389 12.25 -29.66 -1.13
CA VAL A 389 11.41 -30.82 -1.42
C VAL A 389 11.97 -31.48 -2.67
N ASP A 390 12.13 -32.80 -2.64
CA ASP A 390 12.56 -33.62 -3.75
C ASP A 390 11.45 -34.60 -4.15
N GLN A 391 11.56 -35.21 -5.32
CA GLN A 391 10.62 -36.23 -5.79
C GLN A 391 10.93 -37.60 -5.15
N GLY A 392 9.92 -38.24 -4.56
CA GLY A 392 10.09 -39.53 -3.90
C GLY A 392 8.96 -39.89 -2.92
N ASP A 393 9.12 -41.00 -2.22
CA ASP A 393 8.06 -41.63 -1.41
C ASP A 393 8.42 -41.78 0.08
N LYS A 394 9.56 -41.19 0.52
CA LYS A 394 10.00 -41.33 1.92
C LYS A 394 8.99 -40.74 2.90
N GLN A 395 8.86 -41.43 4.02
CA GLN A 395 7.97 -41.09 5.12
C GLN A 395 8.78 -40.47 6.26
N SER A 396 8.14 -39.61 7.05
CA SER A 396 8.72 -39.02 8.25
C SER A 396 8.78 -40.03 9.40
N LEU A 397 9.73 -39.86 10.31
CA LEU A 397 9.75 -40.61 11.57
C LEU A 397 8.76 -40.01 12.59
N ILE A 398 8.33 -38.77 12.39
CA ILE A 398 7.36 -38.09 13.24
C ILE A 398 5.98 -38.74 13.09
N ARG A 399 5.33 -39.06 14.22
CA ARG A 399 3.97 -39.61 14.26
C ARG A 399 3.07 -38.68 15.06
N ILE A 400 2.00 -38.18 14.42
CA ILE A 400 1.00 -37.32 15.04
C ILE A 400 -0.32 -38.11 15.16
N PRO A 401 -0.69 -38.60 16.36
CA PRO A 401 -1.91 -39.39 16.54
C PRO A 401 -3.17 -38.59 16.21
N GLY A 402 -4.12 -39.18 15.49
CA GLY A 402 -5.43 -38.56 15.21
C GLY A 402 -5.43 -37.46 14.13
N ARG A 403 -4.29 -37.22 13.46
CA ARG A 403 -4.10 -36.19 12.43
C ARG A 403 -5.13 -36.26 11.31
N GLU A 404 -5.30 -37.42 10.68
CA GLU A 404 -6.18 -37.59 9.51
C GLU A 404 -7.62 -37.19 9.81
N ARG A 405 -8.17 -37.64 10.94
CA ARG A 405 -9.55 -37.33 11.35
C ARG A 405 -9.73 -35.84 11.63
N GLN A 406 -8.78 -35.20 12.31
CA GLN A 406 -8.84 -33.75 12.57
C GLN A 406 -8.75 -32.93 11.28
N GLN A 407 -7.84 -33.31 10.39
CA GLN A 407 -7.61 -32.61 9.14
C GLN A 407 -8.81 -32.73 8.20
N GLN A 408 -9.43 -33.91 8.11
CA GLN A 408 -10.64 -34.12 7.31
C GLN A 408 -11.85 -33.34 7.84
N LEU A 409 -12.04 -33.30 9.17
CA LEU A 409 -13.10 -32.50 9.81
C LEU A 409 -12.92 -31.01 9.54
N GLN A 410 -11.69 -30.49 9.65
CA GLN A 410 -11.39 -29.08 9.38
C GLN A 410 -11.62 -28.72 7.91
N ARG A 411 -11.11 -29.51 6.96
CA ARG A 411 -11.34 -29.26 5.53
C ARG A 411 -12.83 -29.27 5.17
N SER A 412 -13.58 -30.23 5.70
CA SER A 412 -15.03 -30.29 5.48
C SER A 412 -15.75 -29.06 6.03
N GLN A 413 -15.37 -28.59 7.22
CA GLN A 413 -15.92 -27.37 7.80
C GLN A 413 -15.55 -26.12 7.01
N GLU A 414 -14.29 -25.99 6.58
CA GLU A 414 -13.82 -24.86 5.76
C GLU A 414 -14.49 -24.81 4.39
N LEU A 415 -14.64 -25.97 3.72
CA LEU A 415 -15.33 -26.08 2.45
C LEU A 415 -16.80 -25.68 2.57
N ALA A 416 -17.47 -26.17 3.63
CA ALA A 416 -18.87 -25.83 3.92
C ALA A 416 -19.05 -24.32 4.21
N GLN A 417 -18.15 -23.71 4.99
CA GLN A 417 -18.17 -22.28 5.26
C GLN A 417 -17.82 -21.42 4.03
N ALA A 418 -16.85 -21.85 3.23
CA ALA A 418 -16.37 -21.09 2.08
C ALA A 418 -17.37 -21.07 0.91
N LEU A 419 -18.11 -22.15 0.70
CA LEU A 419 -19.11 -22.25 -0.38
C LEU A 419 -20.53 -21.91 0.08
N ASN A 420 -20.75 -21.82 1.41
CA ASN A 420 -22.05 -21.60 2.04
C ASN A 420 -23.16 -22.42 1.35
N ILE A 421 -22.93 -23.74 1.29
CA ILE A 421 -23.77 -24.67 0.55
C ILE A 421 -25.01 -24.99 1.37
N GLU A 422 -26.19 -24.72 0.82
CA GLU A 422 -27.46 -25.24 1.30
C GLU A 422 -28.06 -26.17 0.24
N GLN A 423 -28.22 -27.46 0.58
CA GLN A 423 -28.95 -28.40 -0.26
C GLN A 423 -30.42 -28.40 0.18
N LYS A 424 -31.34 -27.98 -0.71
CA LYS A 424 -32.79 -28.02 -0.46
C LYS A 424 -33.44 -28.90 -1.52
N GLY A 425 -33.76 -30.14 -1.12
CA GLY A 425 -34.19 -31.18 -2.07
C GLY A 425 -33.10 -31.47 -3.09
N ASP A 426 -33.45 -31.34 -4.36
CA ASP A 426 -32.56 -31.63 -5.51
C ASP A 426 -31.76 -30.40 -5.99
N THR A 427 -31.97 -29.22 -5.39
CA THR A 427 -31.27 -27.99 -5.80
C THR A 427 -30.16 -27.65 -4.82
N LEU A 428 -28.97 -27.43 -5.37
CA LEU A 428 -27.78 -26.98 -4.64
C LEU A 428 -27.72 -25.45 -4.67
N TYR A 429 -27.82 -24.80 -3.51
CA TYR A 429 -27.65 -23.36 -3.38
C TYR A 429 -26.24 -23.04 -2.88
N MET A 430 -25.57 -22.10 -3.53
CA MET A 430 -24.29 -21.54 -3.11
C MET A 430 -24.41 -20.03 -3.06
N ASN A 431 -23.99 -19.44 -1.93
CA ASN A 431 -24.08 -18.01 -1.72
C ASN A 431 -22.71 -17.43 -1.41
N SER A 432 -22.28 -16.44 -2.20
CA SER A 432 -21.19 -15.54 -1.83
C SER A 432 -21.80 -14.29 -1.18
N ASP A 433 -21.83 -14.28 0.14
CA ASP A 433 -22.54 -13.27 0.94
C ASP A 433 -21.97 -11.85 0.85
N TYR A 434 -22.72 -10.89 1.40
CA TYR A 434 -22.24 -9.52 1.62
C TYR A 434 -21.11 -9.48 2.65
N GLY A 435 -20.31 -8.41 2.63
CA GLY A 435 -19.27 -8.20 3.64
C GLY A 435 -17.97 -8.97 3.39
N ARG A 436 -17.76 -9.46 2.17
CA ARG A 436 -16.49 -10.07 1.76
C ARG A 436 -15.36 -9.07 1.89
N GLU A 437 -14.23 -9.54 2.41
CA GLU A 437 -13.01 -8.75 2.54
C GLU A 437 -13.21 -7.39 3.25
N GLN A 438 -14.10 -7.33 4.26
CA GLN A 438 -14.51 -6.09 4.94
C GLN A 438 -13.33 -5.24 5.42
N GLY A 439 -12.34 -5.84 6.08
CA GLY A 439 -11.21 -5.10 6.64
C GLY A 439 -10.40 -4.35 5.57
N SER A 440 -9.99 -5.03 4.50
CA SER A 440 -9.24 -4.41 3.39
C SER A 440 -10.11 -3.45 2.58
N SER A 441 -11.39 -3.78 2.40
CA SER A 441 -12.33 -2.96 1.61
C SER A 441 -12.60 -1.61 2.28
N ILE A 442 -12.81 -1.60 3.60
CA ILE A 442 -12.99 -0.36 4.38
C ILE A 442 -11.74 0.52 4.30
N LEU A 443 -10.56 -0.07 4.47
CA LEU A 443 -9.30 0.67 4.39
C LEU A 443 -9.10 1.28 2.99
N LEU A 444 -9.33 0.50 1.93
CA LEU A 444 -9.25 0.98 0.55
C LEU A 444 -10.27 2.08 0.28
N PHE A 445 -11.51 1.93 0.76
CA PHE A 445 -12.54 2.95 0.60
C PHE A 445 -12.11 4.27 1.23
N LEU A 446 -11.70 4.26 2.50
CA LEU A 446 -11.24 5.46 3.21
C LEU A 446 -10.04 6.12 2.52
N PHE A 447 -9.04 5.32 2.13
CA PHE A 447 -7.86 5.81 1.42
C PHE A 447 -8.23 6.43 0.06
N GLY A 448 -9.05 5.73 -0.71
CA GLY A 448 -9.57 6.19 -2.00
C GLY A 448 -10.35 7.50 -1.89
N THR A 449 -11.21 7.62 -0.87
CA THR A 449 -11.98 8.85 -0.60
C THR A 449 -11.07 10.04 -0.29
N ILE A 450 -10.04 9.86 0.54
CA ILE A 450 -9.07 10.93 0.86
C ILE A 450 -8.33 11.37 -0.40
N PHE A 451 -7.81 10.42 -1.18
CA PHE A 451 -7.05 10.72 -2.41
C PHE A 451 -7.92 11.37 -3.47
N PHE A 452 -9.15 10.86 -3.67
CA PHE A 452 -10.12 11.46 -4.58
C PHE A 452 -10.47 12.89 -4.16
N GLY A 453 -10.76 13.09 -2.87
CA GLY A 453 -11.05 14.40 -2.31
C GLY A 453 -9.92 15.41 -2.49
N ALA A 454 -8.67 14.98 -2.23
CA ALA A 454 -7.47 15.79 -2.42
C ALA A 454 -7.25 16.14 -3.90
N GLY A 455 -7.35 15.16 -4.81
CA GLY A 455 -7.16 15.37 -6.24
C GLY A 455 -8.19 16.35 -6.82
N VAL A 456 -9.48 16.17 -6.47
CA VAL A 456 -10.54 17.11 -6.85
C VAL A 456 -10.31 18.48 -6.21
N GLY A 457 -9.93 18.53 -4.93
CA GLY A 457 -9.65 19.78 -4.21
C GLY A 457 -8.55 20.61 -4.88
N ILE A 458 -7.44 19.98 -5.24
CA ILE A 458 -6.31 20.63 -5.92
C ILE A 458 -6.72 21.11 -7.32
N GLY A 459 -7.56 20.35 -8.04
CA GLY A 459 -8.09 20.76 -9.34
C GLY A 459 -8.82 22.11 -9.32
N PHE A 460 -9.51 22.42 -8.22
CA PHE A 460 -10.24 23.67 -8.04
C PHE A 460 -9.47 24.74 -7.23
N ALA A 461 -8.30 24.41 -6.69
CA ALA A 461 -7.47 25.36 -5.93
C ALA A 461 -6.67 26.27 -6.87
N ASN A 462 -6.46 27.54 -6.49
CA ASN A 462 -5.57 28.43 -7.24
C ASN A 462 -4.13 28.22 -6.75
N VAL A 463 -3.42 27.31 -7.40
CA VAL A 463 -2.09 26.86 -6.97
C VAL A 463 -1.02 27.52 -7.85
N GLY A 464 -0.59 28.72 -7.49
CA GLY A 464 0.57 29.40 -8.08
C GLY A 464 0.34 30.14 -9.42
N PRO A 465 1.42 30.62 -10.06
CA PRO A 465 1.35 31.40 -11.30
C PRO A 465 0.98 30.53 -12.53
N GLY A 466 0.24 31.13 -13.47
CA GLY A 466 -0.55 30.42 -14.49
C GLY A 466 0.20 29.48 -15.45
N LEU A 467 1.53 29.61 -15.59
CA LEU A 467 2.33 28.74 -16.47
C LEU A 467 2.53 27.31 -15.90
N ILE A 468 2.52 27.17 -14.56
CA ILE A 468 2.71 25.88 -13.86
C ILE A 468 1.37 25.35 -13.33
N GLU A 469 0.37 26.21 -13.18
CA GLU A 469 -0.94 25.90 -12.59
C GLU A 469 -1.71 24.82 -13.35
N ILE A 470 -1.83 24.93 -14.67
CA ILE A 470 -2.60 23.98 -15.51
C ILE A 470 -1.99 22.57 -15.51
N PRO A 471 -0.71 22.37 -15.87
CA PRO A 471 -0.11 21.03 -15.89
C PRO A 471 -0.10 20.39 -14.50
N MET A 472 0.08 21.19 -13.44
CA MET A 472 0.03 20.72 -12.06
C MET A 472 -1.38 20.24 -11.67
N LYS A 473 -2.43 21.04 -11.92
CA LYS A 473 -3.82 20.63 -11.67
C LYS A 473 -4.17 19.34 -12.41
N LEU A 474 -3.78 19.24 -13.67
CA LEU A 474 -4.09 18.08 -14.51
C LEU A 474 -3.38 16.82 -13.98
N MET A 475 -2.12 16.94 -13.56
CA MET A 475 -1.39 15.86 -12.91
C MET A 475 -2.05 15.42 -11.58
N PHE A 476 -2.43 16.35 -10.70
CA PHE A 476 -3.06 16.00 -9.43
C PHE A 476 -4.48 15.44 -9.58
N CYS A 477 -5.29 16.00 -10.47
CA CYS A 477 -6.63 15.47 -10.76
C CYS A 477 -6.57 14.06 -11.35
N THR A 478 -5.61 13.79 -12.25
CA THR A 478 -5.49 12.48 -12.88
C THR A 478 -4.88 11.44 -11.93
N VAL A 479 -3.78 11.77 -11.25
CA VAL A 479 -3.08 10.86 -10.36
C VAL A 479 -3.83 10.67 -9.04
N PHE A 480 -4.22 11.73 -8.34
CA PHE A 480 -4.90 11.58 -7.04
C PHE A 480 -6.41 11.42 -7.20
N GLY A 481 -7.03 12.18 -8.11
CA GLY A 481 -8.47 12.08 -8.37
C GLY A 481 -8.82 10.75 -9.05
N GLY A 482 -8.25 10.49 -10.22
CA GLY A 482 -8.56 9.29 -11.00
C GLY A 482 -8.25 7.98 -10.26
N ILE A 483 -7.03 7.84 -9.73
CA ILE A 483 -6.62 6.64 -8.99
C ILE A 483 -7.38 6.54 -7.67
N GLY A 484 -7.58 7.66 -6.96
CA GLY A 484 -8.35 7.69 -5.72
C GLY A 484 -9.79 7.22 -5.92
N LEU A 485 -10.45 7.66 -7.00
CA LEU A 485 -11.80 7.23 -7.36
C LEU A 485 -11.86 5.72 -7.62
N LEU A 486 -10.89 5.18 -8.37
CA LEU A 486 -10.84 3.76 -8.68
C LEU A 486 -10.65 2.92 -7.41
N ILE A 487 -9.74 3.32 -6.53
CA ILE A 487 -9.52 2.65 -5.23
C ILE A 487 -10.78 2.73 -4.36
N MET A 488 -11.43 3.89 -4.31
CA MET A 488 -12.67 4.10 -3.57
C MET A 488 -13.79 3.18 -4.08
N LEU A 489 -13.97 3.09 -5.40
CA LEU A 489 -14.98 2.22 -6.01
C LEU A 489 -14.70 0.73 -5.72
N ILE A 490 -13.44 0.29 -5.77
CA ILE A 490 -13.09 -1.10 -5.41
C ILE A 490 -13.43 -1.38 -3.94
N GLY A 491 -13.02 -0.51 -3.01
CA GLY A 491 -13.31 -0.67 -1.58
C GLY A 491 -14.80 -0.63 -1.27
N PHE A 492 -15.59 0.05 -2.10
CA PHE A 492 -17.04 0.11 -1.95
C PHE A 492 -17.77 -1.10 -2.54
N LEU A 493 -17.41 -1.51 -3.77
CA LEU A 493 -18.17 -2.52 -4.53
C LEU A 493 -17.95 -3.95 -4.03
N THR A 494 -16.73 -4.27 -3.58
CA THR A 494 -16.38 -5.64 -3.13
C THR A 494 -17.28 -6.15 -2.00
N PRO A 495 -17.47 -5.43 -0.88
CA PRO A 495 -18.30 -5.91 0.23
C PRO A 495 -19.81 -5.72 0.00
N THR A 496 -20.23 -4.90 -0.96
CA THR A 496 -21.64 -4.51 -1.19
C THR A 496 -22.34 -5.35 -2.27
N THR A 497 -21.64 -6.32 -2.83
CA THR A 497 -22.16 -7.25 -3.83
C THR A 497 -22.30 -8.65 -3.26
N ARG A 498 -23.42 -9.30 -3.60
CA ARG A 498 -23.74 -10.70 -3.30
C ARG A 498 -23.93 -11.46 -4.62
N LEU A 499 -23.50 -12.71 -4.64
CA LEU A 499 -23.69 -13.63 -5.76
C LEU A 499 -24.40 -14.88 -5.24
N ASP A 500 -25.61 -15.13 -5.75
CA ASP A 500 -26.36 -16.34 -5.46
C ASP A 500 -26.32 -17.24 -6.69
N THR A 501 -26.01 -18.51 -6.47
CA THR A 501 -26.05 -19.54 -7.49
C THR A 501 -26.94 -20.66 -7.01
N ALA A 502 -27.89 -21.08 -7.84
CA ALA A 502 -28.69 -22.28 -7.63
C ALA A 502 -28.47 -23.22 -8.81
N ILE A 503 -28.15 -24.48 -8.52
CA ILE A 503 -27.90 -25.52 -9.51
C ILE A 503 -28.98 -26.58 -9.32
N ASP A 504 -29.84 -26.72 -10.31
CA ASP A 504 -30.83 -27.81 -10.39
C ASP A 504 -30.34 -28.90 -11.37
N HIS A 505 -31.19 -29.87 -11.74
CA HIS A 505 -30.81 -30.97 -12.65
C HIS A 505 -30.70 -30.57 -14.13
N GLN A 506 -31.27 -29.44 -14.55
CA GLN A 506 -31.32 -29.01 -15.94
C GLN A 506 -30.64 -27.65 -16.18
N ASN A 507 -30.65 -26.78 -15.19
CA ASN A 507 -30.25 -25.39 -15.28
C ASN A 507 -29.40 -24.95 -14.09
N LEU A 508 -28.58 -23.95 -14.37
CA LEU A 508 -27.80 -23.18 -13.43
C LEU A 508 -28.32 -21.74 -13.44
N HIS A 509 -28.82 -21.31 -12.29
CA HIS A 509 -29.34 -19.97 -12.07
C HIS A 509 -28.31 -19.14 -11.30
N VAL A 510 -27.86 -18.05 -11.90
CA VAL A 510 -26.96 -17.09 -11.25
C VAL A 510 -27.64 -15.75 -11.11
N ARG A 511 -27.61 -15.20 -9.90
CA ARG A 511 -28.19 -13.91 -9.55
C ARG A 511 -27.16 -13.05 -8.86
N ARG A 512 -26.91 -11.85 -9.39
CA ARG A 512 -26.04 -10.85 -8.74
C ARG A 512 -26.87 -9.74 -8.15
N VAL A 513 -26.65 -9.46 -6.87
CA VAL A 513 -27.39 -8.47 -6.10
C VAL A 513 -26.42 -7.43 -5.53
N PHE A 514 -26.71 -6.15 -5.74
CA PHE A 514 -25.97 -5.03 -5.17
C PHE A 514 -26.88 -4.22 -4.27
N LEU A 515 -26.54 -4.12 -2.98
CA LEU A 515 -27.34 -3.43 -1.96
C LEU A 515 -28.85 -3.81 -2.02
N GLY A 516 -29.15 -5.10 -2.12
CA GLY A 516 -30.52 -5.62 -2.22
C GLY A 516 -31.19 -5.47 -3.60
N LYS A 517 -30.60 -4.74 -4.55
CA LYS A 517 -31.11 -4.61 -5.93
C LYS A 517 -30.46 -5.63 -6.86
N GLU A 518 -31.28 -6.33 -7.63
CA GLU A 518 -30.81 -7.28 -8.64
C GLU A 518 -30.15 -6.53 -9.80
N ILE A 519 -28.86 -6.81 -10.04
CA ILE A 519 -28.14 -6.25 -11.20
C ILE A 519 -28.44 -7.10 -12.43
N TYR A 520 -28.33 -8.42 -12.28
CA TYR A 520 -28.66 -9.37 -13.33
C TYR A 520 -29.07 -10.71 -12.74
N ARG A 521 -29.86 -11.44 -13.53
CA ARG A 521 -30.16 -12.86 -13.35
C ARG A 521 -29.95 -13.56 -14.68
N ARG A 522 -29.29 -14.71 -14.63
CA ARG A 522 -29.01 -15.55 -15.79
C ARG A 522 -29.40 -16.98 -15.47
N THR A 523 -30.05 -17.62 -16.42
CA THR A 523 -30.31 -19.05 -16.41
C THR A 523 -29.49 -19.66 -17.53
N ILE A 524 -28.68 -20.65 -17.21
CA ILE A 524 -27.77 -21.32 -18.13
C ILE A 524 -28.10 -22.80 -18.09
N ALA A 525 -28.45 -23.38 -19.23
CA ALA A 525 -28.72 -24.81 -19.30
C ALA A 525 -27.43 -25.61 -19.04
N LEU A 526 -27.50 -26.70 -18.28
CA LEU A 526 -26.31 -27.45 -17.87
C LEU A 526 -25.57 -28.09 -19.05
N ASP A 527 -26.31 -28.52 -20.08
CA ASP A 527 -25.79 -29.07 -21.34
C ASP A 527 -24.90 -28.10 -22.12
N SER A 528 -25.14 -26.80 -21.94
CA SER A 528 -24.43 -25.73 -22.61
C SER A 528 -23.11 -25.35 -21.92
N VAL A 529 -22.86 -25.90 -20.72
CA VAL A 529 -21.62 -25.71 -19.98
C VAL A 529 -20.55 -26.63 -20.55
N THR A 530 -19.49 -26.04 -21.09
CA THR A 530 -18.40 -26.80 -21.74
C THR A 530 -17.24 -27.10 -20.79
N ARG A 531 -17.01 -26.25 -19.79
CA ARG A 531 -15.89 -26.39 -18.86
C ARG A 531 -16.11 -25.63 -17.55
N MET A 532 -15.65 -26.22 -16.46
CA MET A 532 -15.43 -25.52 -15.19
C MET A 532 -13.94 -25.23 -14.95
N GLU A 533 -13.65 -24.05 -14.42
CA GLU A 533 -12.28 -23.71 -14.00
C GLU A 533 -12.24 -22.91 -12.70
N THR A 534 -11.18 -23.16 -11.94
CA THR A 534 -10.75 -22.31 -10.83
C THR A 534 -9.96 -21.12 -11.39
N HIS A 535 -10.40 -19.90 -11.09
CA HIS A 535 -9.73 -18.67 -11.53
C HIS A 535 -9.32 -17.80 -10.34
N LYS A 536 -8.09 -17.30 -10.35
CA LYS A 536 -7.63 -16.31 -9.36
C LYS A 536 -8.32 -14.97 -9.61
N ASN A 537 -9.14 -14.52 -8.66
CA ASN A 537 -9.88 -13.25 -8.74
C ASN A 537 -9.04 -12.06 -8.31
N SER A 538 -8.49 -12.12 -7.09
CA SER A 538 -7.73 -11.05 -6.47
C SER A 538 -6.61 -11.62 -5.62
N SER A 539 -5.67 -10.76 -5.24
CA SER A 539 -4.66 -11.09 -4.25
C SER A 539 -4.44 -9.92 -3.33
N THR A 540 -4.46 -10.18 -2.04
CA THR A 540 -4.12 -9.20 -1.01
C THR A 540 -2.74 -9.57 -0.47
N SER A 541 -1.77 -8.67 -0.64
CA SER A 541 -0.45 -8.82 -0.03
C SER A 541 -0.36 -7.96 1.23
N SER A 542 0.04 -8.57 2.34
CA SER A 542 0.37 -7.89 3.60
C SER A 542 1.72 -8.40 4.07
N GLY A 543 2.77 -7.58 3.91
CA GLY A 543 4.14 -8.03 4.14
C GLY A 543 4.55 -9.16 3.20
N SER A 544 5.01 -10.29 3.74
CA SER A 544 5.32 -11.53 3.00
C SER A 544 4.10 -12.40 2.69
N ARG A 545 2.97 -12.17 3.37
CA ARG A 545 1.74 -12.96 3.19
C ARG A 545 1.00 -12.49 1.94
N THR A 546 0.85 -13.37 0.97
CA THR A 546 -0.03 -13.13 -0.20
C THR A 546 -1.24 -14.04 -0.09
N LYS A 547 -2.38 -13.48 0.31
CA LYS A 547 -3.66 -14.20 0.27
C LYS A 547 -4.23 -14.09 -1.13
N ASN A 548 -4.41 -15.23 -1.80
CA ASN A 548 -5.04 -15.28 -3.11
C ASN A 548 -6.51 -15.65 -2.93
N TRP A 549 -7.40 -14.88 -3.55
CA TRP A 549 -8.82 -15.18 -3.57
C TRP A 549 -9.19 -15.77 -4.93
N PHE A 550 -9.88 -16.89 -4.92
CA PHE A 550 -10.28 -17.65 -6.10
C PHE A 550 -11.79 -17.53 -6.32
N GLN A 551 -12.19 -17.79 -7.55
CA GLN A 551 -13.58 -17.89 -7.96
C GLN A 551 -13.72 -19.10 -8.89
N ILE A 552 -14.87 -19.75 -8.85
CA ILE A 552 -15.22 -20.84 -9.77
C ILE A 552 -15.99 -20.21 -10.92
N ARG A 553 -15.56 -20.48 -12.15
CA ARG A 553 -16.21 -20.02 -13.38
C ARG A 553 -16.61 -21.18 -14.25
N ILE A 554 -17.79 -21.04 -14.85
CA ILE A 554 -18.25 -21.91 -15.93
C ILE A 554 -18.02 -21.22 -17.28
N HIS A 555 -17.73 -22.01 -18.31
CA HIS A 555 -17.66 -21.58 -19.69
C HIS A 555 -18.93 -22.04 -20.40
N HIS A 556 -19.64 -21.11 -21.01
CA HIS A 556 -20.91 -21.35 -21.70
C HIS A 556 -21.05 -20.37 -22.87
N GLY A 557 -21.41 -20.85 -24.05
CA GLY A 557 -21.73 -19.99 -25.21
C GLY A 557 -20.61 -19.02 -25.62
N GLY A 558 -19.35 -19.41 -25.43
CA GLY A 558 -18.17 -18.55 -25.67
C GLY A 558 -17.91 -17.49 -24.58
N GLY A 559 -18.75 -17.39 -23.56
CA GLY A 559 -18.61 -16.51 -22.40
C GLY A 559 -18.16 -17.23 -21.13
N ARG A 560 -17.85 -16.45 -20.09
CA ARG A 560 -17.48 -16.93 -18.76
C ARG A 560 -18.44 -16.38 -17.72
N GLN A 561 -18.93 -17.23 -16.82
CA GLN A 561 -19.83 -16.83 -15.74
C GLN A 561 -19.27 -17.30 -14.39
N PRO A 562 -18.99 -16.40 -13.42
CA PRO A 562 -18.67 -16.79 -12.07
C PRO A 562 -19.90 -17.35 -11.36
N ILE A 563 -19.70 -18.44 -10.61
CA ILE A 563 -20.73 -19.15 -9.85
C ILE A 563 -20.43 -19.20 -8.34
N ALA A 564 -19.16 -19.04 -7.95
CA ALA A 564 -18.73 -18.87 -6.56
C ALA A 564 -17.51 -17.95 -6.53
N GLU A 565 -17.41 -17.07 -5.53
CA GLU A 565 -16.34 -16.07 -5.42
C GLU A 565 -15.77 -15.99 -3.99
N SER A 566 -14.58 -15.39 -3.87
CA SER A 566 -13.89 -15.15 -2.59
C SER A 566 -13.50 -16.44 -1.83
N ILE A 567 -13.14 -17.48 -2.57
CA ILE A 567 -12.59 -18.72 -2.00
C ILE A 567 -11.13 -18.46 -1.58
N PRO A 568 -10.74 -18.68 -0.32
CA PRO A 568 -9.47 -18.19 0.22
C PRO A 568 -8.22 -18.97 -0.24
N SER A 569 -8.41 -20.03 -1.02
CA SER A 569 -7.41 -21.08 -1.25
C SER A 569 -7.63 -21.76 -2.59
N ARG A 570 -6.55 -22.10 -3.32
CA ARG A 570 -6.66 -22.86 -4.57
C ARG A 570 -7.16 -24.28 -4.31
N VAL A 571 -6.63 -24.92 -3.25
CA VAL A 571 -7.01 -26.28 -2.88
C VAL A 571 -8.48 -26.36 -2.49
N LEU A 572 -8.98 -25.39 -1.69
CA LEU A 572 -10.41 -25.33 -1.40
C LEU A 572 -11.24 -25.06 -2.65
N ALA A 573 -10.75 -24.27 -3.61
CA ALA A 573 -11.46 -24.03 -4.86
C ALA A 573 -11.46 -25.26 -5.78
N ASP A 574 -10.39 -26.04 -5.81
CA ASP A 574 -10.29 -27.28 -6.59
C ASP A 574 -11.10 -28.41 -5.94
N GLU A 575 -11.12 -28.50 -4.59
CA GLU A 575 -12.02 -29.38 -3.83
C GLU A 575 -13.49 -28.99 -4.04
N ALA A 576 -13.80 -27.70 -4.02
CA ALA A 576 -15.13 -27.19 -4.35
C ALA A 576 -15.55 -27.57 -5.76
N LEU A 577 -14.64 -27.46 -6.73
CA LEU A 577 -14.87 -27.84 -8.11
C LEU A 577 -15.10 -29.35 -8.23
N ALA A 578 -14.33 -30.18 -7.52
CA ALA A 578 -14.53 -31.63 -7.46
C ALA A 578 -15.85 -32.00 -6.79
N PHE A 579 -16.21 -31.33 -5.69
CA PHE A 579 -17.49 -31.50 -5.01
C PHE A 579 -18.67 -31.18 -5.94
N LEU A 580 -18.57 -30.08 -6.70
CA LEU A 580 -19.59 -29.72 -7.68
C LEU A 580 -19.72 -30.76 -8.78
N ARG A 581 -18.62 -31.29 -9.31
CA ARG A 581 -18.65 -32.39 -10.30
C ARG A 581 -19.29 -33.67 -9.76
N ALA A 582 -19.06 -33.98 -8.48
CA ALA A 582 -19.57 -35.20 -7.87
C ALA A 582 -21.07 -35.11 -7.51
N ASN A 583 -21.58 -33.91 -7.22
CA ASN A 583 -22.94 -33.70 -6.70
C ASN A 583 -23.86 -32.96 -7.67
N THR A 584 -23.39 -32.60 -8.87
CA THR A 584 -24.18 -31.92 -9.92
C THR A 584 -23.87 -32.53 -11.29
N LEU A 585 -24.67 -32.22 -12.30
CA LEU A 585 -24.46 -32.67 -13.69
C LEU A 585 -23.48 -31.76 -14.48
N LEU A 586 -22.62 -31.00 -13.79
CA LEU A 586 -21.62 -30.12 -14.40
C LEU A 586 -20.34 -30.90 -14.78
N PRO A 587 -19.61 -30.47 -15.84
CA PRO A 587 -18.44 -31.19 -16.40
C PRO A 587 -17.10 -31.05 -15.66
#